data_AF-Q4W4Z4-F1
#
_entry.id   AF-Q4W4Z4-F1
#
_cell.length_a   1.000
_cell.length_b   1.000
_cell.length_c   1.000
_cell.angle_alpha   90.00
_cell.angle_beta   90.00
_cell.angle_gamma   90.00
#
_symmetry.space_group_name_H-M   'P 1'
#
loop_
_entity.id
_entity.type
_entity.pdbx_description
1 polymer ?
#
loop_
_entity_poly.entity_id
_entity_poly.type
_entity_poly.pdbx_seq_one_letter_code
_entity_poly.pdbx_strand_id
1 'polypeptide(L)'
;MKVTECSICYDEYDHDTQIPCIGTCGHTICDRCRLQLLNKRCPHCKRENAFERKNVNRSLWDLIQLSRFLVPYDHNPRRAHESDESPICTACQLKSKTLRICTNCCLSTGILRKSVKFGEQVNLEEGIDKIRSEALCGDCVIDLGHLKHHTKLLNVAIKSYTEFAEKINQELDVEKGRCAEKDFFMTPEGV
;
A
#
# COMPACT_ATOMS: atom_id res chain seq x y z
N MET A 1 -0.80 -10.99 1.74
CA MET A 1 -1.80 -10.86 0.65
C MET A 1 -2.58 -12.16 0.62
N LYS A 2 -3.93 -12.12 0.66
CA LYS A 2 -4.71 -13.36 0.62
C LYS A 2 -4.71 -13.90 -0.82
N VAL A 3 -4.66 -15.23 -0.95
CA VAL A 3 -4.73 -15.91 -2.26
C VAL A 3 -6.07 -15.66 -2.96
N THR A 4 -7.10 -15.28 -2.19
CA THR A 4 -8.47 -14.97 -2.64
C THR A 4 -8.66 -13.55 -3.16
N GLU A 5 -7.60 -12.73 -3.22
CA GLU A 5 -7.67 -11.31 -3.62
C GLU A 5 -6.82 -11.03 -4.86
N CYS A 6 -7.24 -10.03 -5.65
CA CYS A 6 -6.47 -9.58 -6.80
C CYS A 6 -5.16 -8.89 -6.38
N SER A 7 -4.03 -9.26 -6.98
CA SER A 7 -2.74 -8.61 -6.70
C SER A 7 -2.67 -7.13 -7.11
N ILE A 8 -3.58 -6.66 -7.98
CA ILE A 8 -3.60 -5.29 -8.50
C ILE A 8 -4.60 -4.39 -7.77
N CYS A 9 -5.86 -4.82 -7.61
CA CYS A 9 -6.87 -4.02 -6.91
C CYS A 9 -7.07 -4.43 -5.43
N TYR A 10 -6.64 -5.63 -5.01
CA TYR A 10 -6.88 -6.25 -3.69
C TYR A 10 -8.35 -6.49 -3.36
N ASP A 11 -9.25 -6.37 -4.32
CA ASP A 11 -10.61 -6.85 -4.14
C ASP A 11 -10.63 -8.38 -4.15
N GLU A 12 -11.50 -8.96 -3.33
CA GLU A 12 -11.76 -10.39 -3.35
C GLU A 12 -12.30 -10.80 -4.72
N TYR A 13 -11.86 -11.97 -5.19
CA TYR A 13 -12.36 -12.48 -6.45
C TYR A 13 -13.84 -12.88 -6.36
N ASP A 14 -14.61 -12.56 -7.39
CA ASP A 14 -16.04 -12.83 -7.48
C ASP A 14 -16.43 -13.41 -8.85
N HIS A 15 -17.69 -13.81 -8.98
CA HIS A 15 -18.18 -14.55 -10.14
C HIS A 15 -18.53 -13.66 -11.34
N ASP A 16 -18.41 -12.33 -11.20
CA ASP A 16 -18.91 -11.38 -12.20
C ASP A 16 -17.78 -10.49 -12.71
N THR A 17 -17.27 -9.58 -11.88
CA THR A 17 -16.31 -8.55 -12.31
C THR A 17 -14.90 -8.80 -11.81
N GLN A 18 -14.73 -9.51 -10.68
CA GLN A 18 -13.45 -9.88 -10.11
C GLN A 18 -13.12 -11.35 -10.39
N ILE A 19 -13.30 -11.83 -11.63
CA ILE A 19 -12.95 -13.21 -12.00
C ILE A 19 -11.41 -13.37 -12.06
N PRO A 20 -10.78 -14.35 -11.40
CA PRO A 20 -9.32 -14.51 -11.46
C PRO A 20 -8.88 -15.01 -12.82
N CYS A 21 -8.05 -14.22 -13.48
CA CYS A 21 -7.46 -14.49 -14.78
C CYS A 21 -5.95 -14.75 -14.62
N ILE A 22 -5.48 -15.91 -15.08
CA ILE A 22 -4.06 -16.28 -15.09
C ILE A 22 -3.42 -15.84 -16.40
N GLY A 23 -2.26 -15.19 -16.32
CA GLY A 23 -1.49 -14.85 -17.50
C GLY A 23 -0.65 -16.02 -17.98
N THR A 24 -0.15 -15.99 -19.22
CA THR A 24 0.82 -17.01 -19.74
C THR A 24 2.13 -17.06 -18.94
N CYS A 25 2.34 -16.08 -18.06
CA CYS A 25 3.42 -16.02 -17.09
C CYS A 25 3.15 -16.73 -15.75
N GLY A 26 1.93 -17.21 -15.49
CA GLY A 26 1.52 -17.83 -14.22
C GLY A 26 0.97 -16.86 -13.16
N HIS A 27 1.21 -15.55 -13.28
CA HIS A 27 0.60 -14.58 -12.35
C HIS A 27 -0.90 -14.43 -12.57
N THR A 28 -1.66 -14.19 -11.50
CA THR A 28 -3.12 -14.05 -11.53
C THR A 28 -3.56 -12.66 -11.08
N ILE A 29 -4.52 -12.08 -11.82
CA ILE A 29 -5.15 -10.78 -11.58
C ILE A 29 -6.66 -10.90 -11.87
N CYS A 30 -7.51 -9.97 -11.45
CA CYS A 30 -8.93 -10.06 -11.79
C CYS A 30 -9.21 -9.60 -13.23
N ASP A 31 -10.34 -10.02 -13.80
CA ASP A 31 -10.71 -9.70 -15.19
C ASP A 31 -10.87 -8.19 -15.41
N ARG A 32 -11.41 -7.45 -14.42
CA ARG A 32 -11.45 -5.98 -14.45
C ARG A 32 -10.05 -5.39 -14.65
N CYS A 33 -9.09 -5.79 -13.81
CA CYS A 33 -7.71 -5.33 -13.94
C CYS A 33 -7.07 -5.78 -15.27
N ARG A 34 -7.38 -6.99 -15.76
CA ARG A 34 -6.90 -7.51 -17.05
C ARG A 34 -7.37 -6.62 -18.22
N LEU A 35 -8.62 -6.21 -18.21
CA LEU A 35 -9.20 -5.34 -19.23
C LEU A 35 -8.53 -3.96 -19.23
N GLN A 36 -8.24 -3.41 -18.05
CA GLN A 36 -7.61 -2.10 -17.89
C GLN A 36 -6.09 -2.08 -18.19
N LEU A 37 -5.44 -3.23 -18.38
CA LEU A 37 -4.04 -3.26 -18.81
C LEU A 37 -3.89 -2.70 -20.25
N LEU A 38 -3.18 -1.56 -20.37
CA LEU A 38 -2.90 -0.89 -21.63
C LEU A 38 -2.10 -1.75 -22.62
N ASN A 39 -1.04 -2.43 -22.17
CA ASN A 39 -0.11 -3.16 -23.04
C ASN A 39 -0.20 -4.68 -22.91
N LYS A 40 -1.21 -5.20 -22.20
CA LYS A 40 -1.41 -6.64 -21.91
C LYS A 40 -0.19 -7.35 -21.29
N ARG A 41 0.84 -6.60 -20.86
CA ARG A 41 2.02 -7.13 -20.17
C ARG A 41 1.67 -7.46 -18.73
N CYS A 42 2.33 -8.46 -18.18
CA CYS A 42 2.19 -8.77 -16.76
C CYS A 42 2.73 -7.61 -15.91
N PRO A 43 1.96 -7.05 -14.96
CA PRO A 43 2.48 -6.00 -14.08
C PRO A 43 3.57 -6.51 -13.12
N HIS A 44 3.58 -7.81 -12.84
CA HIS A 44 4.54 -8.44 -11.91
C HIS A 44 5.88 -8.77 -12.57
N CYS A 45 5.88 -9.52 -13.67
CA CYS A 45 7.13 -9.96 -14.33
C CYS A 45 7.40 -9.33 -15.70
N LYS A 46 6.55 -8.40 -16.15
CA LYS A 46 6.67 -7.68 -17.43
C LYS A 46 6.64 -8.53 -18.70
N ARG A 47 6.38 -9.85 -18.61
CA ARG A 47 6.18 -10.73 -19.77
C ARG A 47 5.12 -10.14 -20.71
N GLU A 48 5.47 -10.06 -21.99
CA GLU A 48 4.60 -9.54 -23.04
C GLU A 48 3.42 -10.47 -23.30
N ASN A 49 2.29 -9.88 -23.69
CA ASN A 49 1.05 -10.57 -24.03
C ASN A 49 0.54 -11.56 -22.97
N ALA A 50 1.03 -11.44 -21.73
CA ALA A 50 0.68 -12.35 -20.65
C ALA A 50 -0.83 -12.38 -20.40
N PHE A 51 -1.49 -11.25 -20.57
CA PHE A 51 -2.91 -11.05 -20.29
C PHE A 51 -3.73 -10.67 -21.54
N GLU A 52 -3.20 -10.98 -22.73
CA GLU A 52 -3.86 -10.67 -23.99
C GLU A 52 -5.21 -11.37 -24.12
N ARG A 53 -5.29 -12.65 -23.72
CA ARG A 53 -6.53 -13.43 -23.70
C ARG A 53 -7.05 -13.60 -22.28
N LYS A 54 -8.37 -13.69 -22.13
CA LYS A 54 -9.02 -14.06 -20.86
C LYS A 54 -8.83 -15.56 -20.64
N ASN A 55 -7.93 -15.92 -19.74
CA ASN A 55 -7.75 -17.29 -19.27
C ASN A 55 -8.10 -17.34 -17.79
N VAL A 56 -9.25 -17.91 -17.44
CA VAL A 56 -9.68 -18.02 -16.04
C VAL A 56 -8.78 -19.02 -15.31
N ASN A 57 -8.26 -18.63 -14.15
CA ASN A 57 -7.52 -19.53 -13.28
C ASN A 57 -8.50 -20.47 -12.55
N ARG A 58 -8.97 -21.52 -13.23
CA ARG A 58 -9.96 -22.46 -12.67
C ARG A 58 -9.47 -23.12 -11.38
N SER A 59 -8.20 -23.51 -11.30
CA SER A 59 -7.64 -24.11 -10.07
C SER A 59 -7.71 -23.17 -8.88
N LEU A 60 -7.38 -21.89 -9.07
CA LEU A 60 -7.56 -20.89 -8.02
C LEU A 60 -9.04 -20.66 -7.71
N TRP A 61 -9.89 -20.66 -8.72
CA TRP A 61 -11.33 -20.48 -8.57
C TRP A 61 -11.96 -21.58 -7.71
N ASP A 62 -11.62 -22.84 -7.98
CA ASP A 62 -12.07 -23.99 -7.22
C ASP A 62 -11.60 -23.89 -5.75
N LEU A 63 -10.36 -23.44 -5.52
CA LEU A 63 -9.84 -23.18 -4.16
C LEU A 63 -10.59 -22.06 -3.44
N ILE A 64 -10.93 -20.97 -4.14
CA ILE A 64 -11.72 -19.87 -3.57
C ILE A 64 -13.11 -20.37 -3.17
N GLN A 65 -13.78 -21.10 -4.07
CA GLN A 65 -15.11 -21.66 -3.79
C GLN A 65 -15.06 -22.65 -2.62
N LEU A 66 -14.08 -23.54 -2.60
CA LEU A 66 -13.89 -24.48 -1.51
C LEU A 66 -13.63 -23.75 -0.19
N SER A 67 -12.78 -22.71 -0.19
CA SER A 67 -12.48 -21.93 1.01
C SER A 67 -13.73 -21.24 1.59
N ARG A 68 -14.61 -20.73 0.72
CA ARG A 68 -15.89 -20.12 1.09
C ARG A 68 -16.90 -21.13 1.65
N PHE A 69 -16.80 -22.39 1.22
CA PHE A 69 -17.64 -23.47 1.71
C PHE A 69 -17.14 -24.03 3.05
N LEU A 70 -15.84 -24.30 3.17
CA LEU A 70 -15.24 -24.94 4.35
C LEU A 70 -15.10 -23.98 5.54
N VAL A 71 -14.82 -22.71 5.26
CA VAL A 71 -14.82 -21.67 6.26
C VAL A 71 -16.03 -20.81 5.94
N PRO A 72 -17.17 -21.01 6.62
CA PRO A 72 -18.23 -20.01 6.61
C PRO A 72 -17.67 -18.79 7.33
N TYR A 73 -16.86 -18.02 6.60
CA TYR A 73 -16.59 -16.64 6.94
C TYR A 73 -17.96 -15.98 7.08
N ASP A 74 -18.14 -15.18 8.12
CA ASP A 74 -19.28 -14.29 8.29
C ASP A 74 -19.31 -13.31 7.11
N HIS A 75 -19.80 -13.80 5.98
CA HIS A 75 -19.76 -13.15 4.70
C HIS A 75 -21.06 -12.39 4.53
N ASN A 76 -21.09 -11.24 5.21
CA ASN A 76 -21.67 -10.07 4.60
C ASN A 76 -20.57 -9.03 4.28
N PRO A 77 -19.70 -9.23 3.28
CA PRO A 77 -18.78 -8.18 2.87
C PRO A 77 -19.50 -7.03 2.12
N ARG A 78 -20.80 -7.17 1.80
CA ARG A 78 -21.64 -6.08 1.27
C ARG A 78 -22.45 -5.33 2.34
N ARG A 79 -22.47 -5.79 3.59
CA ARG A 79 -23.05 -5.07 4.75
C ARG A 79 -22.29 -5.35 6.06
N ALA A 80 -20.96 -5.46 6.01
CA ALA A 80 -20.21 -4.89 7.11
C ALA A 80 -20.66 -3.44 7.06
N HIS A 81 -21.47 -3.04 8.05
CA HIS A 81 -21.91 -1.66 8.26
C HIS A 81 -20.78 -0.78 7.72
N GLU A 82 -21.09 0.09 6.76
CA GLU A 82 -20.26 1.27 6.59
C GLU A 82 -20.21 1.88 7.98
N SER A 83 -19.19 1.53 8.77
CA SER A 83 -18.77 2.41 9.82
C SER A 83 -18.47 3.68 9.06
N ASP A 84 -19.07 4.76 9.54
CA ASP A 84 -19.00 6.04 8.84
C ASP A 84 -17.53 6.49 8.62
N GLU A 85 -16.61 5.87 9.35
CA GLU A 85 -15.16 6.03 9.36
C GLU A 85 -14.38 5.25 8.30
N SER A 86 -15.02 4.57 7.34
CA SER A 86 -14.27 3.94 6.24
C SER A 86 -13.49 5.00 5.46
N PRO A 87 -12.17 4.84 5.25
CA PRO A 87 -11.34 5.90 4.70
C PRO A 87 -11.69 6.18 3.23
N ILE A 88 -11.55 7.43 2.82
CA ILE A 88 -12.00 7.93 1.52
C ILE A 88 -10.82 7.99 0.55
N CYS A 89 -11.05 7.59 -0.70
CA CYS A 89 -10.10 7.79 -1.79
C CYS A 89 -9.98 9.27 -2.14
N THR A 90 -8.78 9.84 -2.13
CA THR A 90 -8.58 11.27 -2.42
C THR A 90 -8.96 11.65 -3.86
N ALA A 91 -8.88 10.71 -4.80
CA ALA A 91 -9.19 11.00 -6.21
C ALA A 91 -10.70 10.97 -6.51
N CYS A 92 -11.40 9.90 -6.17
CA CYS A 92 -12.83 9.75 -6.49
C CYS A 92 -13.76 10.14 -5.35
N GLN A 93 -13.25 10.41 -4.16
CA GLN A 93 -14.01 10.77 -2.96
C GLN A 93 -15.01 9.68 -2.49
N LEU A 94 -14.83 8.44 -2.96
CA LEU A 94 -15.62 7.29 -2.51
C LEU A 94 -14.94 6.58 -1.34
N LYS A 95 -15.76 6.08 -0.40
CA LYS A 95 -15.31 5.22 0.70
C LYS A 95 -14.70 3.93 0.13
N SER A 96 -13.58 3.50 0.69
CA SER A 96 -12.95 2.22 0.34
C SER A 96 -12.46 1.50 1.58
N LYS A 97 -12.72 0.19 1.65
CA LYS A 97 -12.16 -0.68 2.70
C LYS A 97 -10.65 -0.79 2.62
N THR A 98 -10.10 -0.61 1.41
CA THR A 98 -8.67 -0.70 1.14
C THR A 98 -8.23 0.50 0.32
N LEU A 99 -7.35 1.31 0.91
CA LEU A 99 -6.66 2.39 0.20
C LEU A 99 -5.19 2.04 0.05
N ARG A 100 -4.56 2.67 -0.95
CA ARG A 100 -3.17 2.49 -1.31
C ARG A 100 -2.51 3.83 -1.50
N ILE A 101 -1.19 3.85 -1.31
CA ILE A 101 -0.36 4.95 -1.81
C ILE A 101 0.53 4.44 -2.92
N CYS A 102 0.82 5.33 -3.87
CA CYS A 102 1.85 5.09 -4.86
C CYS A 102 3.21 5.51 -4.31
N THR A 103 4.01 4.55 -3.86
CA THR A 103 5.31 4.83 -3.25
C THR A 103 6.27 5.57 -4.18
N ASN A 104 6.24 5.32 -5.50
CA ASN A 104 7.01 6.11 -6.46
C ASN A 104 6.59 7.58 -6.47
N CYS A 105 5.28 7.85 -6.48
CA CYS A 105 4.76 9.21 -6.50
C CYS A 105 5.05 9.93 -5.19
N CYS A 106 4.78 9.29 -4.05
CA CYS A 106 5.10 9.88 -2.75
C CYS A 106 6.60 10.15 -2.57
N LEU A 107 7.47 9.32 -3.16
CA LEU A 107 8.91 9.61 -3.20
C LEU A 107 9.22 10.81 -4.09
N SER A 108 8.61 10.92 -5.27
CA SER A 108 8.84 12.05 -6.19
C SER A 108 8.32 13.38 -5.65
N THR A 109 7.25 13.37 -4.87
CA THR A 109 6.69 14.57 -4.23
C THR A 109 7.35 14.91 -2.89
N GLY A 110 8.22 14.03 -2.39
CA GLY A 110 8.94 14.22 -1.12
C GLY A 110 8.12 13.92 0.14
N ILE A 111 6.92 13.35 -0.01
CA ILE A 111 6.07 12.86 1.09
C ILE A 111 6.73 11.66 1.76
N LEU A 112 7.23 10.71 0.96
CA LEU A 112 8.12 9.67 1.44
C LEU A 112 9.57 10.09 1.17
N ARG A 113 10.46 9.75 2.10
CA ARG A 113 11.90 9.99 1.97
C ARG A 113 12.67 8.72 2.32
N LYS A 114 13.82 8.52 1.67
CA LYS A 114 14.74 7.42 1.99
C LYS A 114 15.71 7.77 3.12
N SER A 115 15.94 9.07 3.32
CA SER A 115 16.84 9.63 4.32
C SER A 115 16.37 11.03 4.69
N VAL A 116 16.74 11.46 5.88
CA VAL A 116 16.57 12.82 6.39
C VAL A 116 17.93 13.48 6.53
N LYS A 117 17.96 14.81 6.56
CA LYS A 117 19.21 15.52 6.82
C LYS A 117 19.64 15.27 8.26
N PHE A 118 20.95 15.28 8.49
CA PHE A 118 21.50 15.20 9.83
C PHE A 118 20.93 16.33 10.69
N GLY A 119 20.44 16.02 11.89
CA GLY A 119 19.78 16.97 12.78
C GLY A 119 18.30 17.27 12.48
N GLU A 120 17.71 16.73 11.41
CA GLU A 120 16.32 17.01 11.03
C GLU A 120 15.34 16.10 11.78
N GLN A 121 14.54 16.69 12.67
CA GLN A 121 13.47 16.00 13.37
C GLN A 121 12.29 15.73 12.43
N VAL A 122 11.72 14.52 12.51
CA VAL A 122 10.57 14.14 11.69
C VAL A 122 9.29 14.34 12.48
N ASN A 123 8.39 15.19 11.97
CA ASN A 123 7.03 15.30 12.49
C ASN A 123 6.21 14.09 12.01
N LEU A 124 5.86 13.22 12.97
CA LEU A 124 5.13 11.98 12.69
C LEU A 124 3.71 12.25 12.20
N GLU A 125 2.94 13.09 12.91
CA GLU A 125 1.54 13.38 12.56
C GLU A 125 1.43 14.05 11.19
N GLU A 126 2.26 15.08 10.94
CA GLU A 126 2.27 15.78 9.66
C GLU A 126 2.62 14.84 8.50
N GLY A 127 3.56 13.92 8.71
CA GLY A 127 3.92 12.92 7.70
C GLY A 127 2.81 11.91 7.44
N ILE A 128 2.12 11.45 8.48
CA ILE A 128 0.97 10.54 8.32
C ILE A 128 -0.16 11.23 7.55
N ASP A 129 -0.45 12.49 7.82
CA ASP A 129 -1.50 13.22 7.12
C ASP A 129 -1.16 13.45 5.65
N LYS A 130 0.11 13.75 5.34
CA LYS A 130 0.61 13.78 3.95
C LYS A 130 0.52 12.41 3.26
N ILE A 131 0.74 11.31 3.98
CA ILE A 131 0.57 9.97 3.40
C ILE A 131 -0.91 9.69 3.12
N ARG A 132 -1.81 10.07 4.03
CA ARG A 132 -3.26 9.92 3.85
C ARG A 132 -3.79 10.76 2.70
N SER A 133 -3.25 11.96 2.46
CA SER A 133 -3.69 12.80 1.33
C SER A 133 -3.39 12.16 -0.04
N GLU A 134 -2.46 11.19 -0.11
CA GLU A 134 -2.13 10.47 -1.34
C GLU A 134 -2.85 9.11 -1.49
N ALA A 135 -3.87 8.86 -0.65
CA ALA A 135 -4.53 7.57 -0.59
C ALA A 135 -5.55 7.36 -1.73
N LEU A 136 -5.37 6.29 -2.51
CA LEU A 136 -6.18 5.94 -3.67
C LEU A 136 -6.85 4.57 -3.49
N CYS A 137 -8.09 4.42 -3.97
CA CYS A 137 -8.74 3.12 -4.09
C CYS A 137 -8.12 2.30 -5.24
N GLY A 138 -8.46 1.01 -5.31
CA GLY A 138 -7.96 0.10 -6.35
C GLY A 138 -8.26 0.60 -7.78
N ASP A 139 -9.43 1.19 -7.99
CA ASP A 139 -9.84 1.68 -9.31
C ASP A 139 -9.07 2.94 -9.70
N CYS A 140 -8.92 3.92 -8.80
CA CYS A 140 -8.12 5.12 -9.07
C CYS A 140 -6.63 4.81 -9.27
N VAL A 141 -6.08 3.78 -8.59
CA VAL A 141 -4.71 3.32 -8.87
C VAL A 141 -4.56 2.87 -10.33
N ILE A 142 -5.60 2.27 -10.89
CA ILE A 142 -5.59 1.79 -12.27
C ILE A 142 -5.84 2.96 -13.24
N ASP A 143 -6.92 3.70 -13.02
CA ASP A 143 -7.41 4.74 -13.93
C ASP A 143 -6.45 5.94 -14.00
N LEU A 144 -5.74 6.25 -12.93
CA LEU A 144 -4.72 7.32 -12.89
C LEU A 144 -3.31 6.83 -13.28
N GLY A 145 -3.18 5.60 -13.79
CA GLY A 145 -1.93 5.11 -14.37
C GLY A 145 -0.86 4.64 -13.37
N HIS A 146 -1.21 4.40 -12.11
CA HIS A 146 -0.28 3.85 -11.10
C HIS A 146 -0.04 2.34 -11.23
N LEU A 147 -0.64 1.66 -12.21
CA LEU A 147 -0.42 0.24 -12.53
C LEU A 147 1.05 -0.14 -12.75
N LYS A 148 1.87 0.80 -13.25
CA LYS A 148 3.31 0.59 -13.46
C LYS A 148 4.16 1.04 -12.27
N HIS A 149 3.55 1.72 -11.31
CA HIS A 149 4.23 2.19 -10.11
C HIS A 149 4.09 1.14 -8.99
N HIS A 150 5.02 1.20 -8.05
CA HIS A 150 4.95 0.40 -6.84
C HIS A 150 3.92 1.02 -5.89
N THR A 151 2.86 0.27 -5.58
CA THR A 151 1.83 0.69 -4.62
C THR A 151 1.90 -0.19 -3.36
N LYS A 152 1.54 0.39 -2.23
CA LYS A 152 1.37 -0.33 -0.95
C LYS A 152 0.03 0.05 -0.33
N LEU A 153 -0.52 -0.85 0.47
CA LEU A 153 -1.68 -0.54 1.31
C LEU A 153 -1.35 0.64 2.24
N LEU A 154 -2.32 1.54 2.43
CA LEU A 154 -2.16 2.76 3.23
C LEU A 154 -1.72 2.45 4.67
N ASN A 155 -2.36 1.49 5.33
CA ASN A 155 -2.01 1.09 6.70
C ASN A 155 -0.58 0.53 6.81
N VAL A 156 -0.13 -0.24 5.81
CA VAL A 156 1.26 -0.74 5.75
C VAL A 156 2.23 0.42 5.55
N ALA A 157 1.89 1.38 4.68
CA ALA A 157 2.72 2.56 4.46
C ALA A 157 2.84 3.44 5.71
N ILE A 158 1.73 3.71 6.41
CA ILE A 158 1.71 4.46 7.67
C ILE A 158 2.57 3.75 8.71
N LYS A 159 2.40 2.43 8.89
CA LYS A 159 3.22 1.65 9.83
C LYS A 159 4.71 1.78 9.52
N SER A 160 5.12 1.58 8.27
CA SER A 160 6.52 1.74 7.87
C SER A 160 7.05 3.17 8.07
N TYR A 161 6.21 4.19 7.90
CA TYR A 161 6.60 5.58 8.14
C TYR A 161 6.75 5.88 9.63
N THR A 162 5.86 5.36 10.47
CA THR A 162 5.97 5.47 11.93
C THR A 162 7.28 4.87 12.44
N GLU A 163 7.60 3.64 12.03
CA GLU A 163 8.85 2.97 12.40
C GLU A 163 10.08 3.78 11.93
N PHE A 164 10.03 4.38 10.75
CA PHE A 164 11.09 5.25 10.24
C PHE A 164 11.25 6.52 11.08
N ALA A 165 10.16 7.24 11.36
CA ALA A 165 10.18 8.49 12.11
C ALA A 165 10.64 8.30 13.55
N GLU A 166 10.18 7.23 14.21
CA GLU A 166 10.61 6.87 15.57
C GLU A 166 12.12 6.62 15.63
N LYS A 167 12.67 5.88 14.67
CA LYS A 167 14.11 5.61 14.60
C LYS A 167 14.93 6.89 14.46
N ILE A 168 14.54 7.78 13.56
CA ILE A 168 15.23 9.07 13.36
C ILE A 168 15.17 9.93 14.62
N ASN A 169 14.00 10.04 15.24
CA ASN A 169 13.83 10.88 16.43
C ASN A 169 14.63 10.32 17.63
N GLN A 170 14.70 8.99 17.79
CA GLN A 170 15.55 8.36 18.81
C GLN A 170 17.05 8.64 18.59
N GLU A 171 17.53 8.55 17.35
CA GLU A 171 18.94 8.85 17.02
C GLU A 171 19.29 10.31 17.37
N LEU A 172 18.38 11.25 17.12
CA LEU A 172 18.54 12.66 17.46
C LEU A 172 18.57 12.92 18.97
N ASP A 173 17.72 12.23 19.74
CA ASP A 173 17.68 12.41 21.20
C ASP A 173 18.96 11.88 21.87
N VAL A 174 19.52 10.77 21.36
CA VAL A 174 20.81 10.24 21.82
C VAL A 174 21.96 11.21 21.55
N GLU A 175 21.96 11.86 20.38
CA GLU A 175 22.97 12.88 20.07
C GLU A 175 22.85 14.13 20.93
N LYS A 176 21.62 14.61 21.17
CA LYS A 176 21.37 15.74 22.08
C LYS A 176 21.85 15.44 23.50
N GLY A 177 21.60 14.22 24.00
CA GLY A 177 22.09 13.77 25.31
C GLY A 177 23.62 13.77 25.41
N ARG A 178 24.31 13.29 24.35
CA ARG A 178 25.79 13.27 24.29
C ARG A 178 26.42 14.66 24.23
N CYS A 179 25.77 15.65 23.62
CA CYS A 179 26.26 17.02 23.63
C CYS A 179 26.05 17.68 25.00
N ALA A 180 24.91 17.44 25.65
CA ALA A 180 24.61 17.99 26.97
C ALA A 180 25.59 17.48 28.07
N GLU A 181 26.04 16.21 27.98
CA GLU A 181 27.04 15.67 28.92
C GLU A 181 28.45 16.29 28.74
N LYS A 182 28.79 16.76 27.53
CA LYS A 182 30.09 17.41 27.28
C LYS A 182 30.13 18.85 27.78
N ASP A 183 29.00 19.54 27.78
CA ASP A 183 28.90 20.91 28.27
C ASP A 183 28.95 20.99 29.81
N PHE A 184 28.72 19.87 30.52
CA PHE A 184 28.81 19.82 31.99
C PHE A 184 30.25 19.68 32.52
N PHE A 185 31.24 19.33 31.70
CA PHE A 185 32.63 19.08 32.12
C PHE A 185 33.60 20.27 31.91
N MET A 186 33.09 21.49 31.68
CA MET A 186 33.91 22.70 31.61
C MET A 186 33.51 23.75 32.67
N THR A 187 33.87 23.50 33.92
CA THR A 187 34.18 24.58 34.86
C THR A 187 35.64 24.48 35.28
N PRO A 188 36.49 25.46 34.97
CA PRO A 188 37.82 25.51 35.54
C PRO A 188 37.72 26.02 36.98
N GLU A 189 37.90 25.13 37.95
CA GLU A 189 38.42 25.54 39.25
C GLU A 189 39.88 25.94 39.03
N GLY A 190 40.12 27.26 38.98
CA GLY A 190 41.43 27.81 38.71
C GLY A 190 41.62 29.16 39.41
N VAL A 191 42.32 29.07 40.55
CA VAL A 191 43.06 30.11 41.29
C VAL A 191 42.27 31.00 42.26
#